data_AF-A0A317V9E4-F1
#
_entry.id   AF-A0A317V9E4-F1
#
_cell.length_a   1.000
_cell.length_b   1.000
_cell.length_c   1.000
_cell.angle_alpha   90.00
_cell.angle_beta   90.00
_cell.angle_gamma   90.00
#
_symmetry.space_group_name_H-M   'P 1'
#
loop_
_entity.id
_entity.type
_entity.pdbx_description
1 polymer ?
#
loop_
_entity_poly.entity_id
_entity_poly.type
_entity_poly.pdbx_seq_one_letter_code
_entity_poly.pdbx_strand_id
1 'polypeptide(L)'
;MSTIKSIFKARIRLWWLIFLLEHLLTAITGRASCVGESLSATRLPIPFEEEVFGRPDILSLFQDSVSRIDRLKLTLLQTEEEARASVSWLTSCEASPSLFFHCIVDLAAIGQDIINNVYSIKIEQQIRKYSSILDMWLSKVPDAYRFTSVNSDGADVPDGNNSQWKRERISLAMSYYSTRIMLCRPCLTHTGSRLSTRSPDAEVAQHSCPNPRPNSSSRTLFRSSMGLMCVRSAVSLLACLPQTPDIMWITAMTPWWYILHYIMQATTVILCHLSNRPPGPSEHPVHPGFSDPGITVSEIKKAMRWLHHMAYTYAAPGRAFRQCNSVLRRIAPSLGIDLSDLPDCRDLPTGGDTSHF
;
A
#
# COMPACT_ATOMS: atom_id res chain seq x y z
N MET A 1 -13.51 -17.54 -35.22
CA MET A 1 -14.14 -16.78 -34.10
C MET A 1 -13.36 -16.91 -32.79
N SER A 2 -12.98 -18.12 -32.34
CA SER A 2 -12.22 -18.33 -31.09
C SER A 2 -10.85 -17.62 -31.09
N THR A 3 -10.06 -17.78 -32.15
CA THR A 3 -8.72 -17.16 -32.29
C THR A 3 -8.72 -15.63 -32.20
N ILE A 4 -9.74 -14.97 -32.75
CA ILE A 4 -9.86 -13.50 -32.72
C ILE A 4 -10.17 -13.01 -31.29
N LYS A 5 -11.00 -13.74 -30.53
CA LYS A 5 -11.29 -13.43 -29.11
C LYS A 5 -10.04 -13.60 -28.25
N SER A 6 -9.26 -14.65 -28.52
CA SER A 6 -7.98 -14.93 -27.84
C SER A 6 -6.94 -13.81 -28.09
N ILE A 7 -6.77 -13.38 -29.35
CA ILE A 7 -5.85 -12.27 -29.70
C ILE A 7 -6.26 -10.96 -29.00
N PHE A 8 -7.56 -10.63 -28.98
CA PHE A 8 -8.05 -9.43 -28.31
C PHE A 8 -7.78 -9.46 -26.79
N LYS A 9 -8.02 -10.60 -26.14
CA LYS A 9 -7.69 -10.83 -24.72
C LYS A 9 -6.19 -10.64 -24.47
N ALA A 10 -5.35 -11.26 -25.31
CA ALA A 10 -3.90 -11.18 -25.17
C ALA A 10 -3.40 -9.72 -25.26
N ARG A 11 -3.92 -8.95 -26.21
CA ARG A 11 -3.57 -7.53 -26.36
C ARG A 11 -3.99 -6.69 -25.15
N ILE A 12 -5.19 -6.90 -24.62
CA ILE A 12 -5.66 -6.20 -23.41
C ILE A 12 -4.78 -6.56 -22.21
N ARG A 13 -4.47 -7.85 -22.02
CA ARG A 13 -3.58 -8.29 -20.94
C ARG A 13 -2.20 -7.69 -21.06
N LEU A 14 -1.63 -7.69 -22.27
CA LEU A 14 -0.32 -7.10 -22.52
C LEU A 14 -0.30 -5.60 -22.18
N TRP A 15 -1.32 -4.85 -22.62
CA TRP A 15 -1.43 -3.43 -22.28
C TRP A 15 -1.50 -3.21 -20.76
N TRP A 16 -2.33 -3.99 -20.06
CA TRP A 16 -2.43 -3.90 -18.60
C TRP A 16 -1.16 -4.34 -17.87
N LEU A 17 -0.40 -5.31 -18.40
CA LEU A 17 0.90 -5.71 -17.85
C LEU A 17 1.93 -4.57 -17.98
N ILE A 18 1.96 -3.90 -19.13
CA ILE A 18 2.80 -2.71 -19.33
C ILE A 18 2.39 -1.61 -18.35
N PHE A 19 1.08 -1.37 -18.22
CA PHE A 19 0.55 -0.41 -17.25
C PHE A 19 0.94 -0.73 -15.80
N LEU A 20 0.81 -1.99 -15.37
CA LEU A 20 1.21 -2.44 -14.03
C LEU A 20 2.70 -2.21 -13.79
N LEU A 21 3.55 -2.58 -14.74
CA LEU A 21 4.99 -2.35 -14.63
C LEU A 21 5.30 -0.86 -14.53
N GLU A 22 4.68 -0.04 -15.37
CA GLU A 22 4.84 1.41 -15.36
C GLU A 22 4.42 2.03 -14.02
N HIS A 23 3.28 1.60 -13.48
CA HIS A 23 2.78 2.02 -12.17
C HIS A 23 3.79 1.73 -11.06
N LEU A 24 4.32 0.49 -11.02
CA LEU A 24 5.31 0.09 -10.03
C LEU A 24 6.63 0.86 -10.20
N LEU A 25 7.09 1.09 -11.43
CA LEU A 25 8.29 1.91 -11.68
C LEU A 25 8.11 3.36 -11.24
N THR A 26 6.93 3.93 -11.49
CA THR A 26 6.53 5.27 -11.05
C THR A 26 6.57 5.35 -9.52
N ALA A 27 6.01 4.35 -8.83
CA ALA A 27 6.03 4.28 -7.37
C ALA A 27 7.46 4.14 -6.80
N ILE A 28 8.32 3.32 -7.40
CA ILE A 28 9.72 3.14 -6.96
C ILE A 28 10.54 4.42 -7.14
N THR A 29 10.49 5.00 -8.34
CA THR A 29 11.42 6.06 -8.75
C THR A 29 10.90 7.46 -8.46
N GLY A 30 9.60 7.61 -8.23
CA GLY A 30 8.93 8.91 -8.11
C GLY A 30 8.83 9.67 -9.43
N ARG A 31 9.16 9.05 -10.57
CA ARG A 31 9.03 9.67 -11.89
C ARG A 31 7.56 9.79 -12.30
N ALA A 32 7.26 10.72 -13.20
CA ALA A 32 5.94 10.77 -13.83
C ALA A 32 5.70 9.53 -14.72
N SER A 33 4.47 9.01 -14.70
CA SER A 33 4.06 7.91 -15.57
C SER A 33 4.05 8.36 -17.03
N CYS A 34 4.61 7.52 -17.91
CA CYS A 34 4.57 7.69 -19.36
C CYS A 34 3.25 7.18 -19.96
N VAL A 35 2.51 6.35 -19.22
CA VAL A 35 1.19 5.86 -19.62
C VAL A 35 0.15 6.85 -19.09
N GLY A 36 -0.31 7.73 -19.98
CA GLY A 36 -1.11 8.93 -19.66
C GLY A 36 -2.61 8.70 -19.37
N GLU A 37 -3.30 9.82 -19.06
CA GLU A 37 -4.64 10.03 -18.49
C GLU A 37 -5.85 9.29 -19.11
N SER A 38 -5.71 8.53 -20.18
CA SER A 38 -6.86 7.87 -20.85
C SER A 38 -7.17 6.48 -20.31
N LEU A 39 -7.09 6.28 -18.99
CA LEU A 39 -7.60 5.07 -18.32
C LEU A 39 -9.10 4.85 -18.61
N SER A 40 -9.82 5.89 -19.01
CA SER A 40 -11.25 5.83 -19.36
C SER A 40 -11.55 5.00 -20.61
N ALA A 41 -10.59 4.83 -21.53
CA ALA A 41 -10.83 4.11 -22.79
C ALA A 41 -10.59 2.60 -22.68
N THR A 42 -9.79 2.15 -21.70
CA THR A 42 -9.40 0.75 -21.58
C THR A 42 -10.16 0.04 -20.47
N ARG A 43 -10.86 -1.03 -20.84
CA ARG A 43 -11.66 -1.84 -19.92
C ARG A 43 -10.78 -2.78 -19.10
N LEU A 44 -11.23 -3.12 -17.90
CA LEU A 44 -10.59 -4.14 -17.08
C LEU A 44 -10.44 -5.47 -17.84
N PRO A 45 -9.37 -6.24 -17.56
CA PRO A 45 -9.17 -7.53 -18.18
C PRO A 45 -10.28 -8.49 -17.77
N ILE A 46 -10.64 -9.40 -18.68
CA ILE A 46 -11.71 -10.36 -18.44
C ILE A 46 -11.27 -11.34 -17.34
N PRO A 47 -12.07 -11.53 -16.27
CA PRO A 47 -11.71 -12.33 -15.10
C PRO A 47 -11.95 -13.84 -15.30
N PHE A 48 -11.84 -14.33 -16.53
CA PHE A 48 -12.09 -15.73 -16.88
C PHE A 48 -10.92 -16.32 -17.68
N GLU A 49 -10.62 -17.58 -17.42
CA GLU A 49 -9.66 -18.35 -18.21
C GLU A 49 -10.22 -18.71 -19.58
N GLU A 50 -9.35 -19.04 -20.53
CA GLU A 50 -9.74 -19.22 -21.93
C GLU A 50 -10.60 -20.48 -22.15
N GLU A 51 -10.40 -21.50 -21.31
CA GLU A 51 -11.08 -22.79 -21.35
C GLU A 51 -12.59 -22.63 -21.13
N VAL A 52 -13.00 -21.65 -20.33
CA VAL A 52 -14.41 -21.40 -19.99
C VAL A 52 -15.11 -20.45 -20.95
N PHE A 53 -14.43 -19.92 -21.97
CA PHE A 53 -15.00 -18.95 -22.92
C PHE A 53 -16.14 -19.51 -23.77
N GLY A 54 -16.29 -20.83 -23.83
CA GLY A 54 -17.42 -21.49 -24.51
C GLY A 54 -18.75 -21.43 -23.74
N ARG A 55 -18.73 -21.08 -22.45
CA ARG A 55 -19.97 -21.04 -21.65
C ARG A 55 -20.88 -19.87 -22.09
N PRO A 56 -22.21 -20.08 -22.16
CA PRO A 56 -23.14 -19.08 -22.72
C PRO A 56 -23.20 -17.77 -21.91
N ASP A 57 -23.09 -17.86 -20.58
CA ASP A 57 -22.97 -16.73 -19.67
C ASP A 57 -21.75 -15.85 -19.97
N ILE A 58 -20.61 -16.47 -20.30
CA ILE A 58 -19.36 -15.77 -20.65
C ILE A 58 -19.39 -15.29 -22.11
N LEU A 59 -19.98 -16.06 -23.02
CA LEU A 59 -20.15 -15.66 -24.42
C LEU A 59 -20.98 -14.39 -24.55
N SER A 60 -22.01 -14.23 -23.71
CA SER A 60 -22.81 -13.00 -23.66
C SER A 60 -21.95 -11.77 -23.35
N LEU A 61 -20.92 -11.91 -22.48
CA LEU A 61 -19.96 -10.84 -22.20
C LEU A 61 -19.19 -10.44 -23.47
N PHE A 62 -18.94 -11.35 -24.41
CA PHE A 62 -18.24 -11.05 -25.68
C PHE A 62 -19.17 -10.60 -26.82
N GLN A 63 -20.47 -10.83 -26.71
CA GLN A 63 -21.44 -10.47 -27.74
C GLN A 63 -22.12 -9.14 -27.43
N ASP A 64 -22.51 -8.93 -26.18
CA ASP A 64 -23.12 -7.67 -25.73
C ASP A 64 -22.01 -6.66 -25.40
N SER A 65 -22.04 -5.51 -26.07
CA SER A 65 -21.09 -4.42 -25.85
C SER A 65 -21.41 -3.63 -24.59
N VAL A 66 -22.69 -3.50 -24.23
CA VAL A 66 -23.16 -2.68 -23.10
C VAL A 66 -22.88 -3.40 -21.79
N SER A 67 -23.37 -4.64 -21.64
CA SER A 67 -23.06 -5.46 -20.45
C SER A 67 -21.56 -5.64 -20.21
N ARG A 68 -20.74 -5.65 -21.27
CA ARG A 68 -19.27 -5.69 -21.15
C ARG A 68 -18.70 -4.40 -20.61
N ILE A 69 -19.19 -3.25 -21.07
CA ILE A 69 -18.74 -1.94 -20.59
C ILE A 69 -19.04 -1.82 -19.10
N ASP A 70 -20.24 -2.20 -18.68
CA ASP A 70 -20.69 -2.04 -17.30
C ASP A 70 -19.91 -2.97 -16.35
N ARG A 71 -19.71 -4.23 -16.74
CA ARG A 71 -19.01 -5.23 -15.90
C ARG A 71 -17.50 -5.06 -15.84
N LEU A 72 -16.87 -4.53 -16.89
CA LEU A 72 -15.40 -4.35 -16.96
C LEU A 72 -14.98 -2.90 -16.73
N LYS A 73 -15.82 -2.13 -16.05
CA LYS A 73 -15.56 -0.74 -15.66
C LYS A 73 -14.58 -0.70 -14.48
N LEU A 74 -13.60 0.19 -14.54
CA LEU A 74 -12.67 0.47 -13.44
C LEU A 74 -13.44 0.96 -12.22
N THR A 75 -13.05 0.55 -11.01
CA THR A 75 -13.71 1.02 -9.77
C THR A 75 -13.65 2.54 -9.65
N LEU A 76 -12.58 3.18 -10.15
CA LEU A 76 -12.46 4.64 -10.21
C LEU A 76 -13.62 5.35 -10.92
N LEU A 77 -14.28 4.66 -11.85
CA LEU A 77 -15.32 5.20 -12.72
C LEU A 77 -16.71 4.71 -12.33
N GLN A 78 -16.81 3.85 -11.30
CA GLN A 78 -18.07 3.23 -10.90
C GLN A 78 -18.89 4.10 -9.95
N THR A 79 -20.22 4.03 -10.07
CA THR A 79 -21.14 4.46 -9.01
C THR A 79 -21.25 3.38 -7.93
N GLU A 80 -21.84 3.72 -6.78
CA GLU A 80 -22.06 2.74 -5.71
C GLU A 80 -22.97 1.58 -6.15
N GLU A 81 -23.94 1.84 -7.02
CA GLU A 81 -24.85 0.83 -7.58
C GLU A 81 -24.10 -0.14 -8.51
N GLU A 82 -23.29 0.41 -9.41
CA GLU A 82 -22.45 -0.38 -10.32
C GLU A 82 -21.43 -1.22 -9.55
N ALA A 83 -20.87 -0.67 -8.46
CA ALA A 83 -19.96 -1.40 -7.59
C ALA A 83 -20.67 -2.55 -6.87
N ARG A 84 -21.87 -2.33 -6.31
CA ARG A 84 -22.70 -3.39 -5.70
C ARG A 84 -23.01 -4.53 -6.69
N ALA A 85 -23.37 -4.17 -7.92
CA ALA A 85 -23.58 -5.15 -8.99
C ALA A 85 -22.29 -5.92 -9.33
N SER A 86 -21.15 -5.23 -9.32
CA SER A 86 -19.84 -5.84 -9.56
C SER A 86 -19.45 -6.82 -8.45
N VAL A 87 -19.74 -6.53 -7.18
CA VAL A 87 -19.50 -7.48 -6.06
C VAL A 87 -20.29 -8.78 -6.28
N SER A 88 -21.58 -8.67 -6.58
CA SER A 88 -22.44 -9.84 -6.86
C SER A 88 -21.95 -10.64 -8.07
N TRP A 89 -21.46 -9.96 -9.10
CA TRP A 89 -20.91 -10.63 -10.28
C TRP A 89 -19.55 -11.29 -10.03
N LEU A 90 -18.61 -10.62 -9.36
CA LEU A 90 -17.28 -11.15 -9.09
C LEU A 90 -17.30 -12.32 -8.09
N THR A 91 -18.25 -12.35 -7.16
CA THR A 91 -18.46 -13.49 -6.26
C THR A 91 -18.97 -14.74 -7.00
N SER A 92 -19.62 -14.58 -8.15
CA SER A 92 -20.01 -15.71 -9.02
C SER A 92 -18.85 -16.27 -9.86
N CYS A 93 -17.71 -15.55 -9.93
CA CYS A 93 -16.56 -15.96 -10.70
C CYS A 93 -15.69 -16.95 -9.91
N GLU A 94 -15.22 -18.01 -10.57
CA GLU A 94 -14.28 -18.95 -9.97
C GLU A 94 -12.90 -18.31 -9.77
N ALA A 95 -12.25 -18.63 -8.65
CA ALA A 95 -10.89 -18.20 -8.37
C ALA A 95 -9.94 -18.69 -9.47
N SER A 96 -9.28 -17.75 -10.11
CA SER A 96 -8.37 -17.98 -11.24
C SER A 96 -7.31 -16.88 -11.36
N PRO A 97 -6.15 -17.15 -11.99
CA PRO A 97 -5.15 -16.12 -12.29
C PRO A 97 -5.75 -14.92 -13.04
N SER A 98 -6.74 -15.14 -13.90
CA SER A 98 -7.50 -14.09 -14.60
C SER A 98 -8.23 -13.15 -13.66
N LEU A 99 -8.93 -13.71 -12.67
CA LEU A 99 -9.66 -12.93 -11.67
C LEU A 99 -8.70 -12.17 -10.76
N PHE A 100 -7.58 -12.78 -10.37
CA PHE A 100 -6.52 -12.08 -9.64
C PHE A 100 -5.96 -10.91 -10.46
N PHE A 101 -5.65 -11.15 -11.75
CA PHE A 101 -5.15 -10.14 -12.66
C PHE A 101 -6.14 -8.97 -12.82
N HIS A 102 -7.45 -9.26 -12.84
CA HIS A 102 -8.50 -8.24 -12.81
C HIS A 102 -8.41 -7.37 -11.55
N CYS A 103 -8.34 -7.98 -10.37
CA CYS A 103 -8.27 -7.25 -9.10
C CYS A 103 -7.03 -6.37 -8.98
N ILE A 104 -5.83 -6.90 -9.30
CA ILE A 104 -4.57 -6.16 -9.16
C ILE A 104 -4.47 -4.99 -10.15
N VAL A 105 -5.00 -5.16 -11.36
CA VAL A 105 -5.07 -4.09 -12.38
C VAL A 105 -5.97 -2.94 -11.92
N ASP A 106 -7.16 -3.26 -11.42
CA ASP A 106 -8.09 -2.26 -10.92
C ASP A 106 -7.48 -1.46 -9.75
N LEU A 107 -6.79 -2.15 -8.85
CA LEU A 107 -6.08 -1.51 -7.74
C LEU A 107 -4.94 -0.60 -8.21
N ALA A 108 -4.13 -1.07 -9.16
CA ALA A 108 -3.03 -0.28 -9.70
C ALA A 108 -3.53 0.96 -10.46
N ALA A 109 -4.68 0.86 -11.13
CA ALA A 109 -5.32 2.02 -11.74
C ALA A 109 -5.71 3.06 -10.69
N ILE A 110 -6.32 2.62 -9.57
CA ILE A 110 -6.60 3.49 -8.41
C ILE A 110 -5.31 4.13 -7.87
N GLY A 111 -4.27 3.33 -7.67
CA GLY A 111 -2.97 3.81 -7.20
C GLY A 111 -2.35 4.85 -8.14
N GLN A 112 -2.44 4.65 -9.45
CA GLN A 112 -1.91 5.60 -10.42
C GLN A 112 -2.68 6.93 -10.40
N ASP A 113 -4.01 6.88 -10.29
CA ASP A 113 -4.84 8.08 -10.19
C ASP A 113 -4.56 8.85 -8.89
N ILE A 114 -4.26 8.13 -7.79
CA ILE A 114 -3.77 8.71 -6.53
C ILE A 114 -2.45 9.46 -6.73
N ILE A 115 -1.44 8.85 -7.38
CA ILE A 115 -0.14 9.50 -7.64
C ILE A 115 -0.34 10.81 -8.39
N ASN A 116 -1.20 10.80 -9.41
CA ASN A 116 -1.40 11.93 -10.30
C ASN A 116 -2.19 13.08 -9.62
N ASN A 117 -3.13 12.77 -8.72
CA ASN A 117 -4.11 13.75 -8.25
C ASN A 117 -4.02 14.15 -6.77
N VAL A 118 -3.37 13.36 -5.90
CA VAL A 118 -3.39 13.61 -4.44
C VAL A 118 -2.67 14.90 -4.03
N TYR A 119 -1.74 15.41 -4.85
CA TYR A 119 -1.02 16.66 -4.59
C TYR A 119 -1.73 17.92 -5.15
N SER A 120 -3.01 17.83 -5.51
CA SER A 120 -3.83 18.97 -5.93
C SER A 120 -4.19 19.91 -4.76
N ILE A 121 -4.66 21.12 -5.06
CA ILE A 121 -5.02 22.19 -4.09
C ILE A 121 -6.04 21.71 -3.02
N LYS A 122 -6.80 20.65 -3.32
CA LYS A 122 -7.86 20.08 -2.45
C LYS A 122 -7.48 18.71 -1.88
N ILE A 123 -6.29 18.58 -1.30
CA ILE A 123 -5.73 17.33 -0.73
C ILE A 123 -6.75 16.57 0.13
N GLU A 124 -7.43 17.24 1.07
CA GLU A 124 -8.37 16.56 1.98
C GLU A 124 -9.58 15.94 1.26
N GLN A 125 -10.12 16.62 0.25
CA GLN A 125 -11.24 16.11 -0.54
C GLN A 125 -10.81 14.92 -1.40
N GLN A 126 -9.61 14.99 -1.99
CA GLN A 126 -9.04 13.88 -2.75
C GLN A 126 -8.80 12.67 -1.86
N ILE A 127 -8.24 12.88 -0.65
CA ILE A 127 -8.02 11.79 0.30
C ILE A 127 -9.33 11.08 0.65
N ARG A 128 -10.40 11.82 0.93
CA ARG A 128 -11.73 11.24 1.22
C ARG A 128 -12.29 10.47 0.02
N LYS A 129 -12.21 11.05 -1.18
CA LYS A 129 -12.65 10.42 -2.43
C LYS A 129 -11.95 9.07 -2.63
N TYR A 130 -10.62 9.07 -2.64
CA TYR A 130 -9.85 7.85 -2.90
C TYR A 130 -9.93 6.84 -1.76
N SER A 131 -10.12 7.27 -0.50
CA SER A 131 -10.40 6.33 0.59
C SER A 131 -11.68 5.55 0.32
N SER A 132 -12.76 6.24 -0.04
CA SER A 132 -14.04 5.59 -0.39
C SER A 132 -13.89 4.65 -1.58
N ILE A 133 -13.15 5.05 -2.62
CA ILE A 133 -12.87 4.20 -3.79
C ILE A 133 -12.07 2.95 -3.40
N LEU A 134 -11.09 3.06 -2.51
CA LEU A 134 -10.32 1.91 -2.02
C LEU A 134 -11.17 0.96 -1.17
N ASP A 135 -12.08 1.50 -0.36
CA ASP A 135 -13.00 0.69 0.44
C ASP A 135 -14.02 -0.03 -0.47
N MET A 136 -14.50 0.65 -1.52
CA MET A 136 -15.32 0.07 -2.58
C MET A 136 -14.57 -1.04 -3.32
N TRP A 137 -13.33 -0.81 -3.73
CA TRP A 137 -12.49 -1.83 -4.36
C TRP A 137 -12.29 -3.04 -3.44
N LEU A 138 -12.02 -2.81 -2.15
CA LEU A 138 -11.82 -3.88 -1.17
C LEU A 138 -13.07 -4.77 -1.04
N SER A 139 -14.27 -4.18 -1.11
CA SER A 139 -15.54 -4.92 -1.08
C SER A 139 -15.76 -5.83 -2.30
N LYS A 140 -15.06 -5.56 -3.41
CA LYS A 140 -15.10 -6.34 -4.65
C LYS A 140 -14.10 -7.49 -4.67
N VAL A 141 -13.17 -7.58 -3.71
CA VAL A 141 -12.17 -8.66 -3.65
C VAL A 141 -12.88 -9.97 -3.31
N PRO A 142 -12.81 -11.01 -4.18
CA PRO A 142 -13.43 -12.31 -3.92
C PRO A 142 -12.90 -12.97 -2.64
N ASP A 143 -13.73 -13.79 -1.99
CA ASP A 143 -13.38 -14.48 -0.73
C ASP A 143 -12.10 -15.31 -0.85
N ALA A 144 -11.87 -15.92 -2.03
CA ALA A 144 -10.65 -16.68 -2.31
C ALA A 144 -9.37 -15.83 -2.16
N TYR A 145 -9.45 -14.52 -2.36
CA TYR A 145 -8.35 -13.56 -2.32
C TYR A 145 -8.40 -12.60 -1.13
N ARG A 146 -9.34 -12.81 -0.21
CA ARG A 146 -9.50 -11.97 0.97
C ARG A 146 -8.25 -12.03 1.86
N PHE A 147 -7.80 -10.86 2.32
CA PHE A 147 -6.61 -10.67 3.15
C PHE A 147 -6.87 -9.78 4.38
N THR A 148 -8.13 -9.39 4.62
CA THR A 148 -8.57 -8.61 5.77
C THR A 148 -9.54 -9.42 6.64
N SER A 149 -9.45 -9.26 7.95
CA SER A 149 -10.38 -9.88 8.88
C SER A 149 -11.76 -9.19 8.83
N VAL A 150 -12.83 -9.89 9.21
CA VAL A 150 -14.21 -9.34 9.20
C VAL A 150 -14.37 -8.15 10.15
N ASN A 151 -13.52 -8.04 11.17
CA ASN A 151 -13.60 -7.03 12.23
C ASN A 151 -12.35 -6.15 12.37
N SER A 152 -11.40 -6.22 11.43
CA SER A 152 -10.15 -5.46 11.49
C SER A 152 -9.62 -5.12 10.10
N ASP A 153 -9.21 -3.87 9.90
CA ASP A 153 -8.48 -3.40 8.71
C ASP A 153 -7.04 -3.97 8.62
N GLY A 154 -6.63 -4.75 9.62
CA GLY A 154 -5.33 -5.42 9.68
C GLY A 154 -5.19 -6.53 8.64
N ALA A 155 -3.94 -6.76 8.20
CA ALA A 155 -3.63 -7.89 7.34
C ALA A 155 -3.86 -9.19 8.13
N ASP A 156 -4.76 -10.03 7.62
CA ASP A 156 -5.06 -11.35 8.15
C ASP A 156 -4.96 -12.33 6.98
N VAL A 157 -3.73 -12.77 6.72
CA VAL A 157 -3.45 -13.78 5.69
C VAL A 157 -3.47 -15.14 6.37
N PRO A 158 -4.47 -16.01 6.10
CA PRO A 158 -4.59 -17.29 6.77
C PRO A 158 -3.33 -18.14 6.56
N ASP A 159 -2.72 -18.61 7.65
CA ASP A 159 -1.43 -19.31 7.61
C ASP A 159 -1.56 -20.82 7.30
N GLY A 160 -2.74 -21.28 6.92
CA GLY A 160 -2.98 -22.68 6.55
C GLY A 160 -2.13 -23.11 5.36
N ASN A 161 -1.36 -24.18 5.54
CA ASN A 161 -0.43 -24.77 4.55
C ASN A 161 -1.07 -25.17 3.20
N ASN A 162 -2.41 -25.18 3.09
CA ASN A 162 -3.18 -25.62 1.92
C ASN A 162 -4.05 -24.52 1.28
N SER A 163 -3.72 -23.23 1.45
CA SER A 163 -4.45 -22.17 0.73
C SER A 163 -3.89 -21.99 -0.69
N GLN A 164 -4.60 -22.53 -1.68
CA GLN A 164 -4.26 -22.52 -3.12
C GLN A 164 -3.94 -21.11 -3.68
N TRP A 165 -4.37 -20.04 -3.01
CA TRP A 165 -4.27 -18.65 -3.47
C TRP A 165 -3.46 -17.74 -2.53
N LYS A 166 -2.55 -18.32 -1.73
CA LYS A 166 -1.76 -17.57 -0.72
C LYS A 166 -0.94 -16.44 -1.35
N ARG A 167 -0.32 -16.68 -2.51
CA ARG A 167 0.50 -15.69 -3.24
C ARG A 167 -0.34 -14.49 -3.69
N GLU A 168 -1.52 -14.74 -4.21
CA GLU A 168 -2.46 -13.74 -4.71
C GLU A 168 -2.96 -12.86 -3.56
N ARG A 169 -3.31 -13.47 -2.42
CA ARG A 169 -3.68 -12.75 -1.19
C ARG A 169 -2.57 -11.82 -0.72
N ILE A 170 -1.34 -12.33 -0.62
CA ILE A 170 -0.18 -11.55 -0.19
C ILE A 170 0.09 -10.40 -1.16
N SER A 171 0.03 -10.68 -2.47
CA SER A 171 0.27 -9.66 -3.51
C SER A 171 -0.77 -8.55 -3.48
N LEU A 172 -2.06 -8.89 -3.32
CA LEU A 172 -3.13 -7.90 -3.18
C LEU A 172 -3.02 -7.12 -1.88
N ALA A 173 -2.73 -7.79 -0.76
CA ALA A 173 -2.53 -7.13 0.54
C ALA A 173 -1.40 -6.11 0.47
N MET A 174 -0.23 -6.50 -0.03
CA MET A 174 0.93 -5.61 -0.15
C MET A 174 0.62 -4.41 -1.06
N SER A 175 0.00 -4.65 -2.21
CA SER A 175 -0.39 -3.59 -3.14
C SER A 175 -1.43 -2.63 -2.52
N TYR A 176 -2.42 -3.17 -1.79
CA TYR A 176 -3.48 -2.39 -1.18
C TYR A 176 -2.93 -1.49 -0.08
N TYR A 177 -2.17 -2.05 0.86
CA TYR A 177 -1.59 -1.26 1.95
C TYR A 177 -0.54 -0.27 1.46
N SER A 178 0.24 -0.59 0.43
CA SER A 178 1.11 0.38 -0.26
C SER A 178 0.31 1.55 -0.85
N THR A 179 -0.83 1.27 -1.50
CA THR A 179 -1.69 2.29 -2.08
C THR A 179 -2.34 3.17 -1.00
N ARG A 180 -2.76 2.56 0.12
CA ARG A 180 -3.25 3.30 1.31
C ARG A 180 -2.17 4.19 1.93
N ILE A 181 -0.92 3.70 2.04
CA ILE A 181 0.21 4.51 2.50
C ILE A 181 0.40 5.71 1.57
N MET A 182 0.43 5.48 0.26
CA MET A 182 0.59 6.52 -0.75
C MET A 182 -0.49 7.61 -0.63
N LEU A 183 -1.74 7.21 -0.46
CA LEU A 183 -2.88 8.11 -0.25
C LEU A 183 -2.72 8.99 1.00
N CYS A 184 -2.32 8.38 2.12
CA CYS A 184 -2.27 9.06 3.42
C CYS A 184 -0.93 9.77 3.69
N ARG A 185 0.10 9.53 2.88
CA ARG A 185 1.47 10.07 3.07
C ARG A 185 1.55 11.60 3.22
N PRO A 186 0.79 12.42 2.47
CA PRO A 186 0.82 13.88 2.66
C PRO A 186 0.46 14.31 4.09
N CYS A 187 -0.37 13.55 4.79
CA CYS A 187 -0.77 13.89 6.15
C CYS A 187 0.34 13.65 7.18
N LEU A 188 1.30 12.76 6.90
CA LEU A 188 2.46 12.51 7.77
C LEU A 188 3.52 13.62 7.66
N THR A 189 3.86 14.04 6.45
CA THR A 189 4.98 14.99 6.22
C THR A 189 4.71 16.39 6.76
N HIS A 190 3.46 16.84 6.74
CA HIS A 190 3.12 18.18 7.20
C HIS A 190 2.96 18.30 8.73
N THR A 191 2.98 17.20 9.50
CA THR A 191 2.83 17.27 10.97
C THR A 191 4.07 17.86 11.66
N GLY A 192 5.23 17.80 10.99
CA GLY A 192 6.50 18.38 11.44
C GLY A 192 6.62 19.91 11.31
N SER A 193 5.62 20.61 10.76
CA SER A 193 5.59 22.08 10.72
C SER A 193 5.25 22.70 12.09
N ARG A 194 5.80 22.17 13.18
CA ARG A 194 5.93 22.85 14.48
C ARG A 194 7.37 23.29 14.76
N LEU A 195 8.32 22.95 13.89
CA LEU A 195 9.75 23.24 14.07
C LEU A 195 10.21 24.57 13.47
N SER A 196 9.31 25.37 12.87
CA SER A 196 9.67 26.67 12.28
C SER A 196 9.04 27.85 13.02
N THR A 197 9.08 27.85 14.35
CA THR A 197 8.96 29.07 15.16
C THR A 197 9.58 28.87 16.55
N ARG A 198 10.83 28.40 16.62
CA ARG A 198 11.66 28.63 17.81
C ARG A 198 12.60 29.79 17.50
N SER A 199 12.04 30.99 17.50
CA SER A 199 12.84 32.21 17.66
C SER A 199 13.47 32.17 19.06
N PRO A 200 14.70 32.66 19.28
CA PRO A 200 15.38 32.59 20.58
C PRO A 200 14.84 33.55 21.64
N ASP A 201 13.79 34.32 21.35
CA ASP A 201 13.27 35.35 22.26
C ASP A 201 12.02 34.87 22.98
N ALA A 202 12.22 33.99 23.95
CA ALA A 202 11.25 33.75 24.99
C ALA A 202 11.28 34.95 25.95
N GLU A 203 10.35 35.91 25.78
CA GLU A 203 9.74 36.70 26.87
C GLU A 203 8.74 37.79 26.43
N VAL A 204 8.57 38.11 25.12
CA VAL A 204 7.69 39.25 24.72
C VAL A 204 6.44 38.87 23.91
N ALA A 205 6.22 37.61 23.54
CA ALA A 205 5.09 37.22 22.67
C ALA A 205 3.81 36.76 23.40
N GLN A 206 3.51 37.24 24.62
CA GLN A 206 2.29 36.86 25.36
C GLN A 206 1.04 37.69 25.03
N HIS A 207 1.12 38.67 24.13
CA HIS A 207 -0.04 39.51 23.79
C HIS A 207 -0.14 39.77 22.29
N SER A 208 -0.48 38.76 21.49
CA SER A 208 -1.16 38.87 20.19
C SER A 208 -1.26 37.50 19.51
N CYS A 209 -2.17 36.65 19.97
CA CYS A 209 -2.67 35.55 19.14
C CYS A 209 -4.10 35.91 18.70
N PRO A 210 -4.36 36.17 17.41
CA PRO A 210 -5.74 36.22 16.93
C PRO A 210 -6.30 34.79 16.99
N ASN A 211 -7.52 34.66 17.50
CA ASN A 211 -8.27 33.42 17.70
C ASN A 211 -7.97 32.33 16.65
N PRO A 212 -7.81 31.05 17.06
CA PRO A 212 -7.71 29.96 16.11
C PRO A 212 -8.95 29.96 15.22
N ARG A 213 -8.76 30.15 13.91
CA ARG A 213 -9.85 30.08 12.93
C ARG A 213 -10.62 28.76 13.15
N PRO A 214 -11.96 28.73 13.15
CA PRO A 214 -12.76 27.54 13.46
C PRO A 214 -12.41 26.30 12.60
N ASN A 215 -11.84 26.51 11.41
CA ASN A 215 -11.41 25.44 10.49
C ASN A 215 -9.99 24.88 10.76
N SER A 216 -9.26 25.33 11.79
CA SER A 216 -7.89 24.85 12.07
C SER A 216 -7.87 23.52 12.83
N SER A 217 -8.80 23.35 13.78
CA SER A 217 -8.94 22.13 14.59
C SER A 217 -9.40 20.94 13.74
N SER A 218 -10.43 21.11 12.92
CA SER A 218 -10.96 20.07 12.03
C SER A 218 -9.91 19.54 11.05
N ARG A 219 -9.12 20.43 10.42
CA ARG A 219 -8.01 20.03 9.53
C ARG A 219 -6.91 19.29 10.27
N THR A 220 -6.58 19.70 11.48
CA THR A 220 -5.57 19.02 12.32
C THR A 220 -6.04 17.62 12.72
N LEU A 221 -7.31 17.47 13.11
CA LEU A 221 -7.92 16.18 13.43
C LEU A 221 -7.97 15.26 12.21
N PHE A 222 -8.38 15.78 11.04
CA PHE A 222 -8.37 15.03 9.80
C PHE A 222 -6.97 14.51 9.46
N ARG A 223 -5.97 15.38 9.50
CA ARG A 223 -4.57 15.01 9.22
C ARG A 223 -4.01 14.02 10.22
N SER A 224 -4.35 14.15 11.50
CA SER A 224 -3.97 13.18 12.53
C SER A 224 -4.60 11.81 12.27
N SER A 225 -5.89 11.76 11.95
CA SER A 225 -6.60 10.53 11.59
C SER A 225 -6.00 9.86 10.35
N MET A 226 -5.74 10.61 9.28
CA MET A 226 -5.10 10.07 8.07
C MET A 226 -3.65 9.65 8.32
N GLY A 227 -2.91 10.37 9.16
CA GLY A 227 -1.58 9.97 9.61
C GLY A 227 -1.62 8.62 10.33
N LEU A 228 -2.57 8.41 11.24
CA LEU A 228 -2.77 7.13 11.92
C LEU A 228 -3.14 6.01 10.94
N MET A 229 -4.00 6.29 9.95
CA MET A 229 -4.31 5.32 8.88
C MET A 229 -3.08 4.95 8.05
N CYS A 230 -2.19 5.90 7.79
CA CYS A 230 -0.91 5.64 7.11
C CYS A 230 -0.04 4.68 7.94
N VAL A 231 0.07 4.91 9.25
CA VAL A 231 0.83 4.04 10.18
C VAL A 231 0.22 2.65 10.27
N ARG A 232 -1.11 2.54 10.40
CA ARG A 232 -1.81 1.25 10.39
C ARG A 232 -1.56 0.49 9.09
N SER A 233 -1.61 1.18 7.96
CA SER A 233 -1.32 0.57 6.66
C SER A 233 0.13 0.11 6.56
N ALA A 234 1.09 0.85 7.11
CA ALA A 234 2.50 0.44 7.18
C ALA A 234 2.72 -0.80 8.06
N VAL A 235 2.06 -0.86 9.22
CA VAL A 235 2.04 -2.03 10.10
C VAL A 235 1.45 -3.24 9.36
N SER A 236 0.29 -3.10 8.71
CA SER A 236 -0.33 -4.19 7.95
C SER A 236 0.52 -4.63 6.74
N LEU A 237 1.22 -3.70 6.09
CA LEU A 237 2.12 -4.02 4.98
C LEU A 237 3.28 -4.90 5.45
N LEU A 238 3.88 -4.59 6.60
CA LEU A 238 4.95 -5.42 7.18
C LEU A 238 4.41 -6.71 7.79
N ALA A 239 3.17 -6.73 8.29
CA ALA A 239 2.49 -7.94 8.77
C ALA A 239 2.33 -9.01 7.68
N CYS A 240 2.35 -8.63 6.39
CA CYS A 240 2.36 -9.58 5.28
C CYS A 240 3.65 -10.40 5.19
N LEU A 241 4.75 -9.94 5.80
CA LEU A 241 6.03 -10.66 5.82
C LEU A 241 6.07 -11.65 6.99
N PRO A 242 6.65 -12.85 6.78
CA PRO A 242 6.96 -13.79 7.84
C PRO A 242 7.81 -13.15 8.95
N GLN A 243 7.66 -13.66 10.16
CA GLN A 243 8.43 -13.18 11.31
C GLN A 243 9.94 -13.40 11.14
N THR A 244 10.31 -14.54 10.56
CA THR A 244 11.70 -14.90 10.25
C THR A 244 11.97 -14.62 8.76
N PRO A 245 13.03 -13.86 8.43
CA PRO A 245 13.42 -13.64 7.04
C PRO A 245 13.74 -14.93 6.29
N ASP A 246 13.17 -15.08 5.10
CA ASP A 246 13.40 -16.19 4.18
C ASP A 246 13.35 -15.69 2.73
N ILE A 247 14.47 -15.80 2.02
CA ILE A 247 14.57 -15.41 0.60
C ILE A 247 13.72 -16.31 -0.29
N MET A 248 13.62 -17.61 0.01
CA MET A 248 12.81 -18.54 -0.78
C MET A 248 11.34 -18.15 -0.72
N TRP A 249 10.86 -17.82 0.48
CA TRP A 249 9.50 -17.30 0.67
C TRP A 249 9.25 -16.02 -0.14
N ILE A 250 10.19 -15.05 -0.14
CA ILE A 250 10.04 -13.83 -0.96
C ILE A 250 9.86 -14.17 -2.44
N THR A 251 10.71 -15.04 -2.97
CA THR A 251 10.69 -15.41 -4.40
C THR A 251 9.41 -16.16 -4.79
N ALA A 252 8.87 -16.98 -3.89
CA ALA A 252 7.66 -17.75 -4.14
C ALA A 252 6.38 -16.92 -3.96
N MET A 253 6.33 -16.03 -2.96
CA MET A 253 5.08 -15.43 -2.49
C MET A 253 4.88 -13.97 -2.87
N THR A 254 5.93 -13.26 -3.30
CA THR A 254 5.88 -11.81 -3.52
C THR A 254 6.43 -11.42 -4.90
N PRO A 255 6.13 -10.21 -5.40
CA PRO A 255 6.93 -9.60 -6.47
C PRO A 255 8.32 -9.25 -5.92
N TRP A 256 9.22 -10.23 -5.90
CA TRP A 256 10.53 -10.14 -5.23
C TRP A 256 11.37 -8.92 -5.63
N TRP A 257 11.28 -8.47 -6.88
CA TRP A 257 12.01 -7.31 -7.38
C TRP A 257 11.50 -5.97 -6.80
N TYR A 258 10.24 -5.94 -6.36
CA TYR A 258 9.59 -4.76 -5.78
C TYR A 258 9.60 -4.77 -4.24
N ILE A 259 9.93 -5.90 -3.60
CA ILE A 259 9.76 -6.10 -2.15
C ILE A 259 10.51 -5.08 -1.29
N LEU A 260 11.71 -4.66 -1.74
CA LEU A 260 12.49 -3.64 -1.05
C LEU A 260 11.73 -2.30 -0.96
N HIS A 261 10.96 -1.95 -2.00
CA HIS A 261 10.15 -0.74 -1.97
C HIS A 261 9.04 -0.85 -0.92
N TYR A 262 8.30 -1.97 -0.86
CA TYR A 262 7.27 -2.16 0.17
C TYR A 262 7.84 -2.06 1.58
N ILE A 263 8.98 -2.72 1.84
CA ILE A 263 9.65 -2.69 3.15
C ILE A 263 10.07 -1.25 3.48
N MET A 264 10.73 -0.56 2.55
CA MET A 264 11.21 0.81 2.78
C MET A 264 10.07 1.82 2.95
N GLN A 265 9.00 1.68 2.17
CA GLN A 265 7.82 2.53 2.24
C GLN A 265 7.17 2.43 3.63
N ALA A 266 6.93 1.22 4.14
CA ALA A 266 6.38 1.02 5.48
C ALA A 266 7.35 1.45 6.60
N THR A 267 8.63 1.06 6.49
CA THR A 267 9.68 1.39 7.46
C THR A 267 9.80 2.91 7.64
N THR A 268 9.79 3.66 6.52
CA THR A 268 9.87 5.12 6.56
C THR A 268 8.67 5.74 7.28
N VAL A 269 7.46 5.24 7.01
CA VAL A 269 6.24 5.71 7.69
C VAL A 269 6.33 5.48 9.21
N ILE A 270 6.75 4.29 9.62
CA ILE A 270 6.87 3.95 11.05
C ILE A 270 7.96 4.81 11.72
N LEU A 271 9.13 4.96 11.10
CA LEU A 271 10.20 5.82 11.63
C LEU A 271 9.76 7.29 11.74
N CYS A 272 9.04 7.80 10.74
CA CYS A 272 8.45 9.14 10.80
C CYS A 272 7.45 9.27 11.95
N HIS A 273 6.58 8.27 12.15
CA HIS A 273 5.62 8.28 13.25
C HIS A 273 6.30 8.27 14.62
N LEU A 274 7.27 7.37 14.82
CA LEU A 274 8.02 7.26 16.07
C LEU A 274 8.81 8.54 16.36
N SER A 275 9.41 9.16 15.34
CA SER A 275 10.17 10.41 15.49
C SER A 275 9.33 11.62 15.91
N ASN A 276 8.03 11.61 15.57
CA ASN A 276 7.10 12.70 15.92
C ASN A 276 6.29 12.42 17.19
N ARG A 277 6.55 11.29 17.89
CA ARG A 277 5.85 10.95 19.12
C ARG A 277 6.38 11.80 20.29
N PRO A 278 5.52 12.43 21.09
CA PRO A 278 5.97 13.17 22.26
C PRO A 278 6.63 12.19 23.27
N PRO A 279 7.75 12.59 23.92
CA PRO A 279 8.35 11.80 24.97
C PRO A 279 7.44 11.79 26.21
N GLY A 280 7.13 10.60 26.73
CA GLY A 280 6.38 10.41 27.98
C GLY A 280 5.04 9.66 27.83
N PRO A 281 4.47 9.15 28.93
CA PRO A 281 3.11 8.58 28.93
C PRO A 281 2.11 9.69 28.58
N SER A 282 1.34 9.50 27.51
CA SER A 282 0.34 10.48 27.10
C SER A 282 -0.80 10.49 28.12
N GLU A 283 -0.95 11.58 28.87
CA GLU A 283 -2.04 11.77 29.85
C GLU A 283 -3.43 11.96 29.21
N HIS A 284 -3.53 11.90 27.88
CA HIS A 284 -4.79 11.99 27.15
C HIS A 284 -4.95 10.85 26.15
N PRO A 285 -5.81 9.85 26.45
CA PRO A 285 -6.11 8.74 25.54
C PRO A 285 -7.03 9.23 24.43
N VAL A 286 -6.50 9.96 23.45
CA VAL A 286 -7.26 10.30 22.26
C VAL A 286 -7.19 9.12 21.29
N HIS A 287 -8.23 8.29 21.39
CA HIS A 287 -8.58 7.11 20.59
C HIS A 287 -7.95 5.75 21.01
N PRO A 288 -8.72 4.91 21.74
CA PRO A 288 -8.40 3.50 21.92
C PRO A 288 -8.68 2.78 20.60
N GLY A 289 -7.69 2.09 20.05
CA GLY A 289 -7.96 1.25 18.88
C GLY A 289 -6.74 0.55 18.31
N PHE A 290 -5.61 1.24 18.12
CA PHE A 290 -4.40 0.60 17.57
C PHE A 290 -3.10 1.36 17.85
N SER A 291 -3.12 2.31 18.79
CA SER A 291 -1.95 3.09 19.20
C SER A 291 -1.02 2.29 20.13
N ASP A 292 -0.99 0.96 20.01
CA ASP A 292 -0.07 0.12 20.78
C ASP A 292 1.36 0.37 20.25
N PRO A 293 2.23 1.03 21.03
CA PRO A 293 3.62 1.19 20.67
C PRO A 293 4.30 -0.15 20.41
N GLY A 294 3.88 -1.21 21.11
CA GLY A 294 4.45 -2.55 21.02
C GLY A 294 4.35 -3.14 19.62
N ILE A 295 3.18 -3.08 18.99
CA ILE A 295 2.98 -3.57 17.61
C ILE A 295 3.88 -2.80 16.63
N THR A 296 3.89 -1.47 16.73
CA THR A 296 4.71 -0.63 15.84
C THR A 296 6.20 -0.92 15.99
N VAL A 297 6.67 -1.13 17.23
CA VAL A 297 8.05 -1.49 17.55
C VAL A 297 8.40 -2.91 17.07
N SER A 298 7.49 -3.87 17.22
CA SER A 298 7.67 -5.23 16.69
C SER A 298 7.85 -5.22 15.18
N GLU A 299 6.98 -4.49 14.48
CA GLU A 299 7.00 -4.42 13.01
C GLU A 299 8.26 -3.71 12.48
N ILE A 300 8.70 -2.61 13.10
CA ILE A 300 9.97 -1.98 12.69
C ILE A 300 11.16 -2.91 12.91
N LYS A 301 11.20 -3.66 14.02
CA LYS A 301 12.26 -4.64 14.26
C LYS A 301 12.25 -5.75 13.21
N LYS A 302 11.07 -6.24 12.82
CA LYS A 302 10.90 -7.21 11.74
C LYS A 302 11.44 -6.65 10.41
N ALA A 303 11.09 -5.41 10.06
CA ALA A 303 11.64 -4.76 8.86
C ALA A 303 13.17 -4.66 8.89
N MET A 304 13.77 -4.31 10.04
CA MET A 304 15.22 -4.28 10.21
C MET A 304 15.86 -5.65 9.96
N ARG A 305 15.26 -6.75 10.49
CA ARG A 305 15.74 -8.12 10.25
C ARG A 305 15.66 -8.50 8.77
N TRP A 306 14.57 -8.15 8.09
CA TRP A 306 14.42 -8.40 6.65
C TRP A 306 15.45 -7.63 5.82
N LEU A 307 15.64 -6.32 6.07
CA LEU A 307 16.63 -5.52 5.37
C LEU A 307 18.05 -6.05 5.58
N HIS A 308 18.38 -6.46 6.81
CA HIS A 308 19.66 -7.08 7.13
C HIS A 308 19.85 -8.41 6.40
N HIS A 309 18.84 -9.28 6.41
CA HIS A 309 18.92 -10.57 5.74
C HIS A 309 19.06 -10.44 4.21
N MET A 310 18.28 -9.55 3.59
CA MET A 310 18.38 -9.28 2.15
C MET A 310 19.72 -8.63 1.74
N ALA A 311 20.43 -8.00 2.68
CA ALA A 311 21.70 -7.33 2.39
C ALA A 311 22.84 -8.29 2.03
N TYR A 312 22.73 -9.57 2.41
CA TYR A 312 23.68 -10.60 1.99
C TYR A 312 23.57 -10.95 0.50
N THR A 313 22.40 -10.72 -0.12
CA THR A 313 22.18 -10.98 -1.54
C THR A 313 22.32 -9.72 -2.38
N TYR A 314 21.91 -8.55 -1.86
CA TYR A 314 21.86 -7.32 -2.63
C TYR A 314 22.40 -6.11 -1.84
N ALA A 315 23.11 -5.22 -2.52
CA ALA A 315 23.69 -4.03 -1.87
C ALA A 315 22.65 -2.98 -1.43
N ALA A 316 21.51 -2.86 -2.14
CA ALA A 316 20.51 -1.84 -1.86
C ALA A 316 19.81 -2.02 -0.48
N PRO A 317 19.33 -3.22 -0.10
CA PRO A 317 18.87 -3.50 1.26
C PRO A 317 19.90 -3.19 2.35
N GLY A 318 21.19 -3.45 2.10
CA GLY A 318 22.25 -3.13 3.07
C GLY A 318 22.46 -1.63 3.28
N ARG A 319 22.28 -0.80 2.23
CA ARG A 319 22.26 0.67 2.39
C ARG A 319 21.02 1.14 3.15
N ALA A 320 19.86 0.60 2.80
CA ALA A 320 18.59 0.85 3.47
C ALA A 320 18.65 0.51 4.97
N PHE A 321 19.17 -0.67 5.32
CA PHE A 321 19.36 -1.09 6.70
C PHE A 321 20.20 -0.08 7.48
N ARG A 322 21.38 0.30 6.97
CA ARG A 322 22.28 1.25 7.65
C ARG A 322 21.59 2.60 7.90
N GLN A 323 20.86 3.10 6.92
CA GLN A 323 20.13 4.36 7.04
C GLN A 323 19.00 4.27 8.08
N CYS A 324 18.15 3.25 8.00
CA CYS A 324 17.03 3.05 8.92
C CYS A 324 17.51 2.76 10.35
N ASN A 325 18.58 1.96 10.51
CA ASN A 325 19.17 1.62 11.80
C ASN A 325 19.74 2.86 12.50
N SER A 326 20.40 3.76 11.76
CA SER A 326 20.91 5.02 12.30
C SER A 326 19.79 5.89 12.85
N VAL A 327 18.69 6.04 12.11
CA VAL A 327 17.51 6.79 12.58
C VAL A 327 16.87 6.12 13.79
N LEU A 328 16.69 4.80 13.75
CA LEU A 328 16.07 4.02 14.83
C LEU A 328 16.87 4.11 16.14
N ARG A 329 18.20 3.99 16.07
CA ARG A 329 19.09 4.10 17.23
C ARG A 329 19.08 5.50 17.85
N ARG A 330 18.83 6.55 17.05
CA ARG A 330 18.71 7.92 17.55
C ARG A 330 17.40 8.15 18.32
N ILE A 331 16.30 7.52 17.90
CA ILE A 331 14.97 7.71 18.51
C ILE A 331 14.67 6.72 19.65
N ALA A 332 15.34 5.57 19.68
CA ALA A 332 15.07 4.52 20.66
C ALA A 332 15.23 4.94 22.13
N PRO A 333 16.28 5.70 22.53
CA PRO A 333 16.46 6.09 23.93
C PRO A 333 15.32 6.97 24.46
N SER A 334 14.82 7.92 23.66
CA SER A 334 13.73 8.82 24.07
C SER A 334 12.38 8.12 24.18
N LEU A 335 12.25 6.94 23.57
CA LEU A 335 11.03 6.13 23.56
C LEU A 335 11.13 4.87 24.44
N GLY A 336 12.27 4.64 25.10
CA GLY A 336 12.51 3.44 25.90
C GLY A 336 12.48 2.15 25.10
N ILE A 337 12.82 2.18 23.81
CA ILE A 337 12.82 1.00 22.93
C ILE A 337 14.12 0.22 23.13
N ASP A 338 14.02 -1.04 23.54
CA ASP A 338 15.15 -1.95 23.53
C ASP A 338 15.47 -2.39 22.09
N LEU A 339 16.76 -2.32 21.71
CA LEU A 339 17.28 -2.71 20.40
C LEU A 339 18.32 -3.83 20.49
N SER A 340 18.49 -4.46 21.66
CA SER A 340 19.49 -5.51 21.91
C SER A 340 19.34 -6.74 21.02
N ASP A 341 18.11 -7.01 20.56
CA ASP A 341 17.71 -8.14 19.72
C ASP A 341 17.80 -7.86 18.20
N LEU A 342 18.39 -6.72 17.81
CA LEU A 342 18.59 -6.35 16.41
C LEU A 342 20.02 -6.64 15.93
N PRO A 343 20.18 -7.06 14.66
CA PRO A 343 21.49 -7.30 14.07
C PRO A 343 22.34 -6.01 14.00
N ASP A 344 23.66 -6.14 14.01
CA ASP A 344 24.57 -4.99 13.94
C ASP A 344 24.93 -4.63 12.48
N CYS A 345 25.23 -3.35 12.24
CA CYS A 345 25.73 -2.87 10.95
C CYS A 345 27.09 -3.48 10.58
N ARG A 346 27.86 -3.96 11.56
CA ARG A 346 29.20 -4.53 11.37
C ARG A 346 29.17 -5.90 10.70
N ASP A 347 28.04 -6.60 10.78
CA ASP A 347 27.86 -7.95 10.26
C ASP A 347 27.47 -7.96 8.77
N LEU A 348 27.31 -6.77 8.17
CA LEU A 348 26.95 -6.60 6.77
C LEU A 348 28.17 -6.60 5.85
N PRO A 349 28.05 -7.15 4.63
CA PRO A 349 29.10 -7.06 3.63
C PRO A 349 29.41 -5.58 3.33
N THR A 350 30.66 -5.18 3.51
CA THR A 350 31.16 -3.90 3.02
C THR A 350 31.07 -3.94 1.50
N GLY A 351 30.27 -3.05 0.90
CA GLY A 351 29.90 -3.06 -0.53
C GLY A 351 31.02 -2.80 -1.53
N GLY A 352 32.22 -3.34 -1.29
CA GLY A 352 33.38 -3.32 -2.17
C GLY A 352 33.55 -4.58 -3.02
N ASP A 353 33.09 -5.77 -2.58
CA ASP A 353 33.45 -7.02 -3.26
C ASP A 353 32.23 -7.89 -3.59
N THR A 354 31.49 -7.55 -4.65
CA THR A 354 30.76 -8.54 -5.47
C THR A 354 30.50 -7.93 -6.86
N SER A 355 31.55 -7.79 -7.65
CA SER A 355 31.45 -7.83 -9.10
C SER A 355 31.45 -9.29 -9.54
N HIS A 356 30.31 -9.97 -9.54
CA HIS A 356 30.17 -11.23 -10.26
C HIS A 356 28.76 -11.35 -10.87
N PHE A 357 28.75 -11.16 -12.19
CA PHE A 357 27.81 -11.54 -13.26
C PHE A 357 26.30 -11.42 -13.03
#